data_AF-A0A916CDT7-F1
#
_entry.id   AF-A0A916CDT7-F1
#
_cell.length_a   1.000
_cell.length_b   1.000
_cell.length_c   1.000
_cell.angle_alpha   90.00
_cell.angle_beta   90.00
_cell.angle_gamma   90.00
#
_symmetry.space_group_name_H-M   'P 1'
#
loop_
_entity.id
_entity.type
_entity.pdbx_description
1 polymer ?
#
loop_
_entity_poly.entity_id
_entity_poly.type
_entity_poly.pdbx_seq_one_letter_code
_entity_poly.pdbx_strand_id
1 'polypeptide(L)' 'MKSVSVPIPPLDEQERIVAILDKFDALVNDLTSGLPAEIAARRQQYQHYRDRLLTFKEVA' A
#
# COMPACT_ATOMS: atom_id res chain seq x y z
N MET A 1 -27.82 -14.36 -9.13
CA MET A 1 -26.44 -14.42 -9.65
C MET A 1 -26.41 -15.43 -10.79
N LYS A 2 -25.76 -15.12 -11.92
CA LYS A 2 -25.61 -16.07 -13.04
C LYS A 2 -24.41 -16.98 -12.76
N SER A 3 -24.52 -18.26 -13.09
CA SER A 3 -23.42 -19.23 -13.00
C SER A 3 -22.36 -18.91 -14.05
N VAL A 4 -21.14 -18.59 -13.59
CA VAL A 4 -19.95 -18.40 -14.43
C VAL A 4 -19.11 -19.67 -14.31
N SER A 5 -18.76 -20.30 -15.43
CA SER A 5 -17.81 -21.42 -15.44
C SER A 5 -16.39 -20.86 -15.34
N VAL A 6 -15.63 -21.34 -14.36
CA VAL A 6 -14.25 -20.90 -14.09
C VAL A 6 -13.36 -22.14 -14.05
N PRO A 7 -12.19 -22.15 -14.70
CA PRO A 7 -11.26 -23.26 -14.59
C PRO A 7 -10.73 -23.36 -13.16
N ILE A 8 -10.75 -24.56 -12.61
CA ILE A 8 -10.21 -24.86 -11.27
C ILE A 8 -8.92 -25.66 -11.47
N PRO A 9 -7.74 -25.06 -11.23
CA PRO A 9 -6.46 -25.75 -11.36
C PRO A 9 -6.25 -26.76 -10.19
N PRO A 10 -5.22 -27.62 -10.25
CA PRO A 10 -4.80 -28.45 -9.12
C PRO A 10 -4.52 -27.64 -7.84
N LEU A 11 -4.65 -28.26 -6.67
CA LEU A 11 -4.58 -27.56 -5.37
C LEU A 11 -3.22 -26.88 -5.12
N ASP A 12 -2.13 -27.51 -5.51
CA ASP A 12 -0.77 -26.96 -5.41
C ASP A 12 -0.62 -25.66 -6.22
N GLU A 13 -1.21 -25.63 -7.42
CA GLU A 13 -1.24 -24.41 -8.23
C GLU A 13 -2.17 -23.33 -7.65
N GLN A 14 -3.30 -23.72 -7.03
CA GLN A 14 -4.17 -22.76 -6.34
C GLN A 14 -3.43 -22.09 -5.18
N GLU A 15 -2.72 -22.85 -4.35
CA GLU A 15 -1.93 -22.34 -3.23
C GLU A 15 -0.83 -21.39 -3.71
N ARG A 16 -0.12 -21.77 -4.78
CA ARG A 16 0.91 -20.92 -5.39
C ARG A 16 0.34 -19.60 -5.90
N ILE A 17 -0.81 -19.65 -6.58
CA ILE A 17 -1.48 -18.45 -7.12
C ILE A 17 -1.93 -17.55 -5.97
N VAL A 18 -2.61 -18.09 -4.96
CA VAL A 18 -3.10 -17.32 -3.80
C VAL A 18 -1.92 -16.67 -3.06
N ALA A 19 -0.84 -17.40 -2.79
CA ALA A 19 0.32 -16.84 -2.10
C ALA A 19 0.98 -15.67 -2.86
N ILE A 20 0.89 -15.64 -4.19
CA ILE A 20 1.37 -14.50 -4.99
C ILE A 20 0.39 -13.35 -4.90
N LEU A 21 -0.91 -13.61 -5.05
CA LEU A 21 -1.94 -12.59 -4.98
C LEU A 21 -2.00 -11.92 -3.60
N ASP A 22 -1.87 -12.67 -2.52
CA ASP A 22 -1.83 -12.15 -1.15
C ASP A 22 -0.65 -11.20 -0.94
N LYS A 23 0.52 -11.51 -1.51
CA LYS A 23 1.69 -10.62 -1.45
C LYS A 23 1.45 -9.32 -2.20
N PHE A 24 0.81 -9.38 -3.37
CA PHE A 24 0.46 -8.18 -4.13
C PHE A 24 -0.59 -7.35 -3.40
N ASP A 25 -1.63 -7.99 -2.84
CA ASP A 25 -2.68 -7.32 -2.10
C ASP A 25 -2.12 -6.61 -0.86
N ALA A 26 -1.30 -7.31 -0.07
CA ALA A 26 -0.63 -6.72 1.09
C ALA A 26 0.26 -5.52 0.70
N LEU A 27 0.97 -5.60 -0.44
CA LEU A 27 1.82 -4.50 -0.90
C LEU A 27 1.02 -3.26 -1.32
N VAL A 28 -0.15 -3.44 -1.95
CA VAL A 28 -0.90 -2.35 -2.59
C VAL A 28 -1.99 -1.79 -1.68
N ASN A 29 -2.67 -2.64 -0.93
CA ASN A 29 -3.92 -2.30 -0.25
C ASN A 29 -3.83 -2.29 1.28
N ASP A 30 -2.80 -2.90 1.89
CA ASP A 30 -2.64 -2.85 3.34
C ASP A 30 -2.39 -1.40 3.79
N LEU A 31 -3.22 -0.90 4.69
CA LEU A 31 -3.11 0.47 5.21
C LEU A 31 -2.00 0.63 6.25
N THR A 32 -1.60 -0.48 6.87
CA THR A 32 -0.58 -0.52 7.93
C THR A 32 0.80 -0.86 7.41
N SER A 33 0.89 -1.43 6.20
CA SER A 33 2.12 -1.75 5.51
C SER A 33 2.07 -1.31 4.03
N GLY A 34 3.01 -1.76 3.20
CA GLY A 34 2.97 -1.49 1.76
C GLY A 34 2.98 -0.01 1.34
N LEU A 35 2.42 0.25 0.16
CA LEU A 35 2.39 1.58 -0.47
C LEU A 35 1.58 2.61 0.32
N PRO A 36 0.39 2.30 0.87
CA PRO A 36 -0.37 3.29 1.63
C PRO A 36 0.38 3.81 2.85
N ALA A 37 1.05 2.93 3.60
CA ALA A 37 1.86 3.30 4.74
C ALA A 37 3.06 4.18 4.34
N GLU A 38 3.74 3.83 3.23
CA GLU A 38 4.85 4.65 2.71
C GLU A 38 4.36 6.05 2.29
N ILE A 39 3.24 6.15 1.56
CA ILE A 39 2.68 7.43 1.14
C ILE A 39 2.33 8.30 2.34
N ALA A 40 1.73 7.73 3.38
CA ALA A 40 1.41 8.45 4.61
C ALA A 40 2.68 8.99 5.29
N ALA A 41 3.72 8.15 5.43
CA ALA A 41 5.00 8.56 6.00
C ALA A 41 5.67 9.67 5.17
N ARG A 42 5.65 9.56 3.83
CA ARG A 42 6.21 10.59 2.93
C ARG A 42 5.45 11.91 3.01
N ARG A 43 4.12 11.88 3.17
CA ARG A 43 3.31 13.09 3.38
C ARG A 43 3.66 13.77 4.71
N GLN A 44 3.80 13.01 5.78
CA GLN A 44 4.22 13.54 7.08
C GLN A 44 5.63 14.15 7.00
N GLN A 45 6.56 13.46 6.35
CA GLN A 45 7.91 13.95 6.11
C GLN A 45 7.89 15.27 5.34
N TYR A 46 7.12 15.34 4.24
CA TYR A 46 6.97 16.56 3.45
C TYR A 46 6.41 17.72 4.28
N GLN A 47 5.34 17.49 5.06
CA GLN A 47 4.75 18.51 5.93
C GLN A 47 5.76 19.04 6.93
N HIS A 48 6.49 18.15 7.62
CA HIS A 48 7.53 18.55 8.58
C HIS A 48 8.58 19.46 7.94
N TYR A 49 9.11 19.09 6.77
CA TYR A 49 10.12 19.90 6.09
C TYR A 49 9.55 21.20 5.52
N ARG A 50 8.34 21.16 4.94
CA ARG A 50 7.66 22.37 4.44
C ARG A 50 7.48 23.37 5.57
N ASP A 51 6.94 22.95 6.70
CA ASP A 51 6.67 23.83 7.83
C ASP A 51 7.99 24.36 8.40
N ARG A 52 9.04 23.52 8.51
CA ARG A 52 10.38 23.95 8.94
C ARG A 52 11.00 25.00 8.02
N LEU A 53 10.87 24.84 6.70
CA LEU A 53 11.46 25.75 5.71
C LEU A 53 10.68 27.06 5.56
N LEU A 54 9.36 27.02 5.77
CA LEU A 54 8.47 28.18 5.65
C LEU A 54 8.18 28.87 6.97
N THR A 55 8.67 28.35 8.10
CA THR A 55 8.67 29.05 9.39
C THR A 55 9.89 29.96 9.45
N PHE A 56 9.70 31.23 9.14
CA PHE A 56 10.72 32.25 9.34
C PHE A 56 10.70 32.69 10.80
N LYS A 57 11.86 32.67 11.47
CA LYS A 57 11.98 33.33 12.77
C LYS A 57 11.86 34.83 12.54
N GLU A 58 10.97 35.50 13.26
CA GLU A 58 10.93 36.96 13.27
C GLU A 58 12.30 37.48 13.68
N VAL A 59 12.88 38.32 12.82
CA VAL A 59 14.14 38.99 13.11
C VAL A 59 13.79 40.14 14.05
N ALA A 60 14.19 40.01 15.33
CA ALA A 60 14.13 41.09 16.31
C ALA A 60 15.24 42.12 16.05
#